data_AF-A0A0F7SAY5-F1
#
_entry.id   AF-A0A0F7SAY5-F1
#
_cell.length_a   1.000
_cell.length_b   1.000
_cell.length_c   1.000
_cell.angle_alpha   90.00
_cell.angle_beta   90.00
_cell.angle_gamma   90.00
#
_symmetry.space_group_name_H-M   'P 1'
#
loop_
_entity.id
_entity.type
_entity.pdbx_description
1 polymer ?
#
loop_
_entity_poly.entity_id
_entity_poly.type
_entity_poly.pdbx_seq_one_letter_code
_entity_poly.pdbx_strand_id
1 'polypeptide(L)'
;MSFKQRCIRAIALSALLAVANGQVICSSQPPILPRTLDYSKNCDNPEQQKTPCFTQISGSLFGATILPTSDDITGHSLLLAKNADLTEFTPADQKTPFTIRYEYAGISLHYGPTDKLVCRKLRIEKWDAERNYSMAVLSGTDDSYFFFYGGDAR
;
A
#
# COMPACT_ATOMS: atom_id res chain seq x y z
N MET A 1 10.64 -3.51 21.96
CA MET A 1 10.57 -3.14 20.53
C MET A 1 11.45 -4.09 19.73
N SER A 2 10.89 -4.86 18.79
CA SER A 2 11.65 -5.79 17.94
C SER A 2 11.54 -5.35 16.49
N PHE A 3 12.64 -4.90 15.91
CA PHE A 3 12.74 -4.55 14.50
C PHE A 3 13.19 -5.77 13.72
N LYS A 4 12.31 -6.36 12.89
CA LYS A 4 12.71 -7.39 11.93
C LYS A 4 12.87 -6.77 10.54
N GLN A 5 14.10 -6.83 10.03
CA GLN A 5 14.54 -6.23 8.76
C GLN A 5 14.72 -7.35 7.73
N ARG A 6 13.93 -7.39 6.65
CA ARG A 6 14.11 -8.33 5.54
C ARG A 6 13.81 -7.67 4.18
N CYS A 7 14.62 -8.02 3.18
CA CYS A 7 14.53 -7.57 1.78
C CYS A 7 13.56 -8.51 1.03
N ILE A 8 12.51 -7.97 0.39
CA ILE A 8 11.43 -8.77 -0.22
C ILE A 8 11.30 -8.41 -1.72
N ARG A 9 11.09 -9.42 -2.58
CA ARG A 9 11.01 -9.27 -4.05
C ARG A 9 9.59 -9.25 -4.65
N ALA A 10 8.56 -9.68 -3.93
CA ALA A 10 7.16 -9.56 -4.36
C ALA A 10 6.24 -9.52 -3.13
N ILE A 11 5.18 -8.72 -3.17
CA ILE A 11 4.36 -8.45 -1.99
C ILE A 11 2.88 -8.46 -2.36
N ALA A 12 2.11 -9.36 -1.76
CA ALA A 12 0.65 -9.37 -1.88
C ALA A 12 0.01 -8.69 -0.65
N LEU A 13 -1.09 -7.98 -0.81
CA LEU A 13 -1.81 -7.30 0.28
C LEU A 13 -3.16 -7.99 0.50
N SER A 14 -3.44 -8.42 1.71
CA SER A 14 -4.73 -9.01 2.09
C SER A 14 -5.52 -8.03 2.95
N ALA A 15 -6.70 -7.61 2.50
CA ALA A 15 -7.67 -6.88 3.31
C ALA A 15 -8.91 -7.76 3.55
N LEU A 16 -9.29 -7.99 4.82
CA LEU A 16 -10.52 -8.70 5.18
C LEU A 16 -11.68 -7.69 5.19
N LEU A 17 -12.71 -7.94 4.37
CA LEU A 17 -13.93 -7.14 4.31
C LEU A 17 -14.96 -7.70 5.29
N ALA A 18 -15.28 -6.95 6.34
CA ALA A 18 -16.54 -7.08 7.06
C ALA A 18 -17.51 -6.00 6.58
N VAL A 19 -18.77 -6.38 6.34
CA VAL A 19 -19.84 -5.48 5.88
C VAL A 19 -20.18 -4.49 7.01
N ALA A 20 -19.89 -3.21 6.81
CA ALA A 20 -20.24 -2.15 7.74
C ALA A 20 -21.44 -1.35 7.18
N ASN A 21 -22.51 -1.25 7.98
CA ASN A 21 -23.67 -0.42 7.67
C ASN A 21 -23.29 1.08 7.69
N GLY A 22 -23.45 1.75 6.56
CA GLY A 22 -24.01 3.10 6.47
C GLY A 22 -23.21 4.29 7.05
N GLN A 23 -22.05 4.60 6.47
CA GLN A 23 -21.56 5.98 6.34
C GLN A 23 -20.53 6.01 5.20
N VAL A 24 -20.86 6.69 4.09
CA VAL A 24 -19.93 6.83 2.95
C VAL A 24 -18.91 7.90 3.33
N ILE A 25 -17.73 7.48 3.77
CA ILE A 25 -16.57 8.36 3.89
C ILE A 25 -16.01 8.52 2.49
N CYS A 26 -16.29 9.65 1.86
CA CYS A 26 -15.70 10.00 0.57
C CYS A 26 -14.29 10.58 0.79
N SER A 27 -13.30 10.06 0.07
CA SER A 27 -12.03 10.78 -0.07
C SER A 27 -12.29 12.10 -0.79
N SER A 28 -11.62 13.15 -0.33
CA SER A 28 -11.63 14.46 -0.98
C SER A 28 -10.65 14.55 -2.16
N GLN A 29 -9.83 13.53 -2.38
CA GLN A 29 -8.94 13.46 -3.54
C GLN A 29 -9.68 12.88 -4.76
N PRO A 30 -9.39 13.40 -5.97
CA PRO A 30 -9.87 12.79 -7.19
C PRO A 30 -9.36 11.35 -7.32
N PRO A 31 -10.12 10.45 -7.95
CA PRO A 31 -9.71 9.07 -8.14
C PRO A 31 -8.39 8.98 -8.89
N ILE A 32 -7.56 8.00 -8.52
CA ILE A 32 -6.26 7.76 -9.14
C ILE A 32 -6.47 7.42 -10.61
N LEU A 33 -5.80 8.16 -11.49
CA LEU A 33 -5.81 7.84 -12.92
C LEU A 33 -4.98 6.58 -13.19
N PRO A 34 -5.53 5.56 -13.87
CA PRO A 34 -4.79 4.37 -14.23
C PRO A 34 -3.57 4.70 -15.10
N ARG A 35 -2.43 4.06 -14.80
CA ARG A 35 -1.20 4.09 -15.59
C ARG A 35 -0.80 2.68 -16.01
N THR A 36 -1.75 1.94 -16.58
CA THR A 36 -1.65 0.51 -16.90
C THR A 36 -0.40 0.17 -17.72
N LEU A 37 -0.09 0.95 -18.76
CA LEU A 37 1.09 0.69 -19.61
C LEU A 37 2.40 0.83 -18.84
N ASP A 38 2.50 1.82 -17.94
CA ASP A 38 3.71 2.03 -17.14
C ASP A 38 3.81 1.01 -16.01
N TYR A 39 2.68 0.61 -15.42
CA TYR A 39 2.62 -0.52 -14.50
C TYR A 39 3.13 -1.80 -15.16
N SER A 40 2.58 -2.16 -16.33
CA SER A 40 2.96 -3.38 -17.07
C SER A 40 4.44 -3.41 -17.42
N LYS A 41 5.04 -2.29 -17.84
CA LYS A 41 6.49 -2.20 -18.08
C LYS A 41 7.34 -2.52 -16.85
N ASN A 42 6.85 -2.18 -15.65
CA ASN A 42 7.58 -2.40 -14.40
C ASN A 42 7.31 -3.77 -13.76
N CYS A 43 6.11 -4.33 -13.97
CA CYS A 43 5.63 -5.51 -13.25
C CYS A 43 5.48 -6.78 -14.10
N ASP A 44 5.25 -6.67 -15.41
CA ASP A 44 5.05 -7.84 -16.28
C ASP A 44 6.38 -8.42 -16.79
N ASN A 45 7.50 -7.74 -16.54
CA ASN A 45 8.85 -8.20 -16.88
C ASN A 45 9.74 -8.32 -15.61
N PRO A 46 9.90 -9.53 -15.05
CA PRO A 46 10.68 -9.76 -13.84
C PRO A 46 12.15 -9.33 -13.94
N GLU A 47 12.74 -9.37 -15.14
CA GLU A 47 14.16 -8.99 -15.34
C GLU A 47 14.39 -7.48 -15.24
N GLN A 48 13.35 -6.69 -15.50
CA GLN A 48 13.38 -5.22 -15.44
C GLN A 48 12.73 -4.68 -14.17
N GLN A 49 12.22 -5.57 -13.31
CA GLN A 49 11.51 -5.21 -12.10
C GLN A 49 12.45 -4.54 -11.10
N LYS A 50 12.26 -3.24 -10.97
CA LYS A 50 13.08 -2.32 -10.17
C LYS A 50 12.39 -1.91 -8.86
N THR A 51 11.07 -2.01 -8.86
CA THR A 51 10.17 -1.68 -7.75
C THR A 51 9.34 -2.90 -7.39
N PRO A 52 8.91 -3.04 -6.13
CA PRO A 52 7.96 -4.09 -5.77
C PRO A 52 6.63 -3.85 -6.50
N CYS A 53 5.99 -4.94 -6.91
CA CYS A 53 4.63 -4.93 -7.45
C CYS A 53 3.70 -5.45 -6.38
N PHE A 54 2.66 -4.67 -6.12
CA PHE A 54 1.66 -4.94 -5.09
C PHE A 54 0.37 -5.39 -5.76
N THR A 55 -0.17 -6.49 -5.27
CA THR A 55 -1.48 -7.02 -5.70
C THR A 55 -2.35 -7.21 -4.48
N GLN A 56 -3.56 -6.65 -4.52
CA GLN A 56 -4.57 -6.87 -3.51
C GLN A 56 -5.25 -8.22 -3.73
N ILE A 57 -5.26 -9.05 -2.69
CA ILE A 57 -5.86 -10.39 -2.71
C ILE A 57 -7.37 -10.34 -2.46
N SER A 58 -7.83 -9.35 -1.67
CA SER A 58 -9.23 -9.21 -1.29
C SER A 58 -9.60 -7.74 -1.14
N GLY A 59 -10.75 -7.37 -1.73
CA GLY A 59 -11.26 -6.01 -1.79
C GLY A 59 -10.59 -5.13 -2.85
N SER A 60 -10.81 -3.82 -2.73
CA SER A 60 -10.11 -2.76 -3.47
C SER A 60 -9.58 -1.71 -2.49
N LEU A 61 -8.65 -0.85 -2.92
CA LEU A 61 -8.28 0.39 -2.23
C LEU A 61 -8.96 1.58 -2.91
N PHE A 62 -10.13 1.35 -3.49
CA PHE A 62 -10.93 2.37 -4.14
C PHE A 62 -11.24 3.50 -3.16
N GLY A 63 -11.02 4.74 -3.61
CA GLY A 63 -11.19 5.92 -2.76
C GLY A 63 -10.11 6.09 -1.70
N ALA A 64 -8.99 5.35 -1.75
CA ALA A 64 -7.84 5.65 -0.92
C ALA A 64 -7.12 6.92 -1.39
N THR A 65 -6.67 7.71 -0.43
CA THR A 65 -5.91 8.95 -0.62
C THR A 65 -4.42 8.62 -0.69
N ILE A 66 -3.70 9.11 -1.70
CA ILE A 66 -2.24 8.92 -1.81
C ILE A 66 -1.54 10.21 -1.40
N LEU A 67 -0.72 10.11 -0.36
CA LEU A 67 -0.05 11.25 0.25
C LEU A 67 1.46 11.10 0.10
N PRO A 68 2.17 12.14 -0.36
CA PRO A 68 3.62 12.16 -0.26
C PRO A 68 4.02 12.22 1.21
N THR A 69 5.22 11.76 1.55
CA THR A 69 5.73 11.89 2.94
C THR A 69 6.43 13.25 3.16
N SER A 70 6.65 14.03 2.10
CA SER A 70 7.19 15.40 2.14
C SER A 70 6.44 16.29 1.14
N ASP A 71 6.21 17.54 1.52
CA ASP A 71 5.48 18.54 0.72
C ASP A 71 6.21 18.92 -0.58
N ASP A 72 7.52 18.65 -0.65
CA ASP A 72 8.36 18.93 -1.83
C ASP A 72 8.09 17.98 -3.02
N ILE A 73 7.26 16.95 -2.85
CA ILE A 73 6.97 15.93 -3.88
C ILE A 73 5.60 16.21 -4.53
N THR A 74 5.17 17.46 -4.56
CA THR A 74 3.89 17.85 -5.14
C THR A 74 3.97 17.91 -6.67
N GLY A 75 3.16 17.10 -7.35
CA GLY A 75 3.00 17.15 -8.82
C GLY A 75 3.48 15.91 -9.60
N HIS A 76 4.20 14.98 -8.97
CA HIS A 76 4.56 13.70 -9.59
C HIS A 76 3.65 12.56 -9.10
N SER A 77 3.34 11.62 -9.99
CA SER A 77 2.63 10.38 -9.62
C SER A 77 3.50 9.60 -8.64
N LEU A 78 3.01 9.35 -7.42
CA LEU A 78 3.76 8.63 -6.38
C LEU A 78 3.79 7.11 -6.62
N LEU A 79 2.75 6.60 -7.27
CA LEU A 79 2.61 5.22 -7.69
C LEU A 79 2.10 5.12 -9.12
N LEU A 80 2.24 3.94 -9.72
CA LEU A 80 1.68 3.54 -11.00
C LEU A 80 0.61 2.49 -10.71
N ALA A 81 -0.66 2.85 -10.87
CA ALA A 81 -1.78 1.95 -10.66
C ALA A 81 -2.16 1.26 -11.96
N LYS A 82 -2.50 -0.03 -11.90
CA LYS A 82 -3.02 -0.76 -13.07
C LYS A 82 -4.44 -0.33 -13.43
N ASN A 83 -5.26 0.02 -12.43
CA ASN A 83 -6.65 0.46 -12.56
C ASN A 83 -7.00 1.51 -11.49
N ALA A 84 -8.20 2.10 -11.60
CA ALA A 84 -8.66 3.18 -10.70
C ALA A 84 -9.05 2.66 -9.31
N ASP A 85 -9.34 1.36 -9.19
CA ASP A 85 -9.68 0.69 -7.93
C ASP A 85 -8.44 0.35 -7.09
N LEU A 86 -7.24 0.62 -7.62
CA LEU A 86 -5.95 0.41 -6.98
C LEU A 86 -5.77 -1.05 -6.49
N THR A 87 -6.31 -2.02 -7.22
CA THR A 87 -6.15 -3.45 -6.89
C THR A 87 -4.73 -3.94 -7.17
N GLU A 88 -4.02 -3.27 -8.08
CA GLU A 88 -2.64 -3.55 -8.44
C GLU A 88 -1.89 -2.24 -8.65
N PHE A 89 -0.71 -2.12 -8.03
CA PHE A 89 0.11 -0.92 -8.15
C PHE A 89 1.60 -1.19 -7.90
N THR A 90 2.43 -0.24 -8.32
CA THR A 90 3.86 -0.21 -7.99
C THR A 90 4.29 1.23 -7.68
N PRO A 91 5.30 1.47 -6.82
CA PRO A 91 5.91 2.78 -6.67
C PRO A 91 6.37 3.34 -8.01
N ALA A 92 6.14 4.63 -8.26
CA ALA A 92 6.63 5.28 -9.47
C ALA A 92 8.14 5.56 -9.40
N ASP A 93 8.65 5.79 -8.19
CA ASP A 93 10.07 5.93 -7.89
C ASP A 93 10.42 5.06 -6.67
N GLN A 94 11.57 4.39 -6.74
CA GLN A 94 12.12 3.57 -5.67
C GLN A 94 12.53 4.37 -4.44
N LYS A 95 12.85 5.66 -4.61
CA LYS A 95 13.39 6.52 -3.55
C LYS A 95 12.34 7.38 -2.88
N THR A 96 11.16 7.49 -3.49
CA THR A 96 10.13 8.41 -3.05
C THR A 96 9.18 7.71 -2.08
N PRO A 97 9.18 8.08 -0.78
CA PRO A 97 8.24 7.54 0.17
C PRO A 97 6.83 8.09 -0.07
N PHE A 98 5.82 7.27 0.18
CA PHE A 98 4.41 7.66 0.09
C PHE A 98 3.57 6.90 1.13
N THR A 99 2.39 7.42 1.40
CA THR A 99 1.39 6.78 2.24
C THR A 99 0.11 6.60 1.45
N ILE A 100 -0.45 5.39 1.49
CA ILE A 100 -1.82 5.12 1.06
C ILE A 100 -2.69 5.20 2.31
N ARG A 101 -3.58 6.20 2.37
CA ARG A 101 -4.53 6.37 3.47
C ARG A 101 -5.89 5.89 3.01
N TYR A 102 -6.37 4.82 3.64
CA TYR A 102 -7.69 4.26 3.36
C TYR A 102 -8.66 4.67 4.46
N GLU A 103 -9.29 5.83 4.29
CA GLU A 103 -10.15 6.45 5.31
C GLU A 103 -11.33 5.56 5.69
N TYR A 104 -11.92 4.87 4.72
CA TYR A 104 -13.04 3.96 4.95
C TYR A 104 -12.71 2.84 5.96
N ALA A 105 -11.46 2.37 5.97
CA ALA A 105 -10.99 1.32 6.86
C ALA A 105 -10.29 1.83 8.12
N GLY A 106 -9.95 3.11 8.19
CA GLY A 106 -9.15 3.63 9.31
C GLY A 106 -7.69 3.18 9.30
N ILE A 107 -7.14 2.89 8.12
CA ILE A 107 -5.81 2.27 7.98
C ILE A 107 -4.95 3.09 7.01
N SER A 108 -3.67 3.18 7.33
CA SER A 108 -2.64 3.75 6.47
C SER A 108 -1.55 2.71 6.17
N LEU A 109 -1.15 2.61 4.91
CA LEU A 109 0.02 1.87 4.47
C LEU A 109 1.13 2.86 4.10
N HIS A 110 2.22 2.83 4.83
CA HIS A 110 3.40 3.64 4.55
C HIS A 110 4.43 2.81 3.78
N TYR A 111 4.89 3.35 2.66
CA TYR A 111 5.97 2.82 1.86
C TYR A 111 7.14 3.80 1.87
N GLY A 112 8.36 3.28 2.01
CA GLY A 112 9.55 4.11 1.82
C GLY A 112 10.83 3.31 1.61
N PRO A 113 11.90 3.98 1.13
CA PRO A 113 13.22 3.40 1.09
C PRO A 113 13.75 3.10 2.51
N THR A 114 14.79 2.26 2.60
CA THR A 114 15.60 2.12 3.81
C THR A 114 17.02 2.63 3.53
N ASP A 115 17.80 2.83 4.59
CA ASP A 115 19.23 3.19 4.49
C ASP A 115 20.06 2.17 3.68
N LYS A 116 19.54 0.94 3.54
CA LYS A 116 20.07 -0.08 2.64
C LYS A 116 19.41 0.09 1.27
N LEU A 117 20.21 0.44 0.25
CA LEU A 117 19.78 0.70 -1.12
C LEU A 117 18.85 -0.37 -1.74
N VAL A 118 18.95 -1.62 -1.27
CA VAL A 118 18.18 -2.76 -1.82
C VAL A 118 16.92 -3.09 -1.02
N CYS A 119 16.80 -2.66 0.24
CA CYS A 119 15.62 -2.97 1.04
C CYS A 119 14.61 -1.80 1.04
N ARG A 120 13.34 -2.13 1.28
CA ARG A 120 12.22 -1.19 1.40
C ARG A 120 11.51 -1.42 2.73
N LYS A 121 10.89 -0.36 3.25
CA LYS A 121 10.14 -0.38 4.51
C LYS A 121 8.66 -0.26 4.19
N LEU A 122 7.90 -1.18 4.74
CA LEU A 122 6.45 -1.13 4.77
C LEU A 122 6.00 -1.05 6.22
N ARG A 123 5.08 -0.15 6.52
CA ARG A 123 4.43 -0.03 7.83
C ARG A 123 2.94 0.10 7.63
N ILE A 124 2.17 -0.72 8.33
CA ILE A 124 0.72 -0.54 8.44
C ILE A 124 0.43 0.17 9.76
N GLU A 125 -0.45 1.15 9.72
CA GLU A 125 -0.92 1.91 10.87
C GLU A 125 -2.45 1.90 10.87
N LYS A 126 -3.06 1.34 11.92
CA LYS A 126 -4.50 1.43 12.16
C LYS A 126 -4.73 2.59 13.12
N TRP A 127 -5.41 3.63 12.65
CA TRP A 127 -5.64 4.86 13.42
C TRP A 127 -7.11 5.03 13.84
N ASP A 128 -8.03 4.27 13.24
CA ASP A 128 -9.41 4.13 13.74
C ASP A 128 -9.60 2.70 14.26
N ALA A 129 -9.67 2.59 15.59
CA ALA A 129 -9.85 1.32 16.29
C ALA A 129 -11.28 0.78 16.18
N GLU A 130 -12.27 1.65 15.96
CA GLU A 130 -13.69 1.28 15.90
C GLU A 130 -14.05 0.60 14.57
N ARG A 131 -13.23 0.80 13.54
CA ARG A 131 -13.40 0.18 12.23
C ARG A 131 -13.04 -1.29 12.29
N ASN A 132 -13.95 -2.17 11.89
CA ASN A 132 -13.73 -3.64 11.84
C ASN A 132 -12.90 -4.11 10.62
N TYR A 133 -11.99 -3.27 10.13
CA TYR A 133 -11.11 -3.58 9.01
C TYR A 133 -9.69 -3.91 9.50
N SER A 134 -9.03 -4.79 8.75
CA SER A 134 -7.61 -5.11 8.92
C SER A 134 -6.92 -5.16 7.56
N MET A 135 -5.61 -4.86 7.57
CA MET A 135 -4.75 -4.97 6.40
C MET A 135 -3.53 -5.79 6.79
N ALA A 136 -3.15 -6.71 5.93
CA ALA A 136 -1.95 -7.52 6.06
C ALA A 136 -1.13 -7.47 4.77
N VAL A 137 0.17 -7.60 4.93
CA VAL A 137 1.13 -7.67 3.83
C VAL A 137 1.75 -9.06 3.80
N LEU A 138 1.66 -9.75 2.68
CA LEU A 138 2.23 -11.06 2.41
C LEU A 138 3.44 -10.92 1.48
N SER A 139 4.51 -11.64 1.75
CA SER A 139 5.65 -11.73 0.83
C SER A 139 5.49 -12.94 -0.10
N GLY A 140 5.70 -12.78 -1.40
CA GLY A 140 5.62 -13.86 -2.39
C GLY A 140 6.80 -14.83 -2.39
N THR A 141 7.84 -14.58 -1.58
CA THR A 141 9.04 -15.44 -1.51
C THR A 141 9.10 -16.37 -0.32
N ASP A 142 8.15 -16.28 0.60
CA ASP A 142 7.98 -17.16 1.77
C ASP A 142 6.64 -16.79 2.41
N ASP A 143 5.87 -17.77 2.89
CA ASP A 143 4.61 -17.69 3.64
C ASP A 143 4.73 -16.86 4.95
N SER A 144 5.21 -15.63 4.83
CA SER A 144 5.52 -14.70 5.89
C SER A 144 4.49 -13.59 5.81
N TYR A 145 3.54 -13.72 6.72
CA TYR A 145 2.42 -12.82 6.90
C TYR A 145 2.84 -11.72 7.88
N PHE A 146 2.76 -10.46 7.47
CA PHE A 146 2.75 -9.35 8.41
C PHE A 146 1.30 -9.08 8.81
N PHE A 147 0.86 -9.73 9.89
CA PHE A 147 -0.36 -9.37 10.59
C PHE A 147 -0.04 -8.25 11.58
N PHE A 148 -0.61 -7.07 11.37
CA PHE A 148 -0.68 -6.07 12.42
C PHE A 148 -2.09 -6.14 13.00
N TYR A 149 -2.26 -6.92 14.06
CA TYR A 149 -3.37 -6.73 14.98
C TYR A 149 -3.13 -5.37 15.63
N GLY A 150 -4.00 -4.39 15.33
CA GLY A 150 -4.10 -3.19 16.15
C GLY A 150 -4.47 -3.67 17.55
N GLY A 151 -3.46 -3.81 18.40
CA GLY A 151 -3.67 -4.24 19.78
C GLY A 151 -4.57 -3.22 20.46
N ASP A 152 -5.60 -3.72 21.14
CA ASP A 152 -6.31 -2.99 22.16
C ASP A 152 -5.28 -2.34 23.09
N ALA A 153 -5.20 -1.01 23.05
CA ALA A 153 -4.68 -0.26 24.17
C ALA A 153 -5.79 -0.22 25.23
N ARG A 154 -5.77 -1.18 26.14
CA ARG A 154 -6.30 -1.01 27.50
C ARG A 154 -5.14 -0.88 28.47
#